data_AF-A0A1E7FZB7-F1
#
_entry.id   AF-A0A1E7FZB7-F1
#
_cell.length_a   1.000
_cell.length_b   1.000
_cell.length_c   1.000
_cell.angle_alpha   90.00
_cell.angle_beta   90.00
_cell.angle_gamma   90.00
#
_symmetry.space_group_name_H-M   'P 1'
#
loop_
_entity.id
_entity.type
_entity.pdbx_description
1 polymer ?
#
loop_
_entity_poly.entity_id
_entity_poly.type
_entity_poly.pdbx_seq_one_letter_code
_entity_poly.pdbx_strand_id
1 'polypeptide(L)'
;MTKVLIEYDYSGIDRVVGIPTTGQLITFQKQMAKVQTSYKCNIAEAKDHGWSWIMCTQAQWILKRGIIAQVPVPTDPGPYIGDTNILNAAHKQALKLYQEYEEHKRNTNKAIQACFDEDLFIELETDGLLLGVSPHEVYQHMWMNFILTVDKDREILHARELLKVDYDPDRIVQHYYKAINEARELLTGLRETVTDAEVMRNAYATFEKNIDLKDACREWNRGTLTTWEDMRKHFSKEIQMNKTDPAIMKRTELANAALAQTREDENTQRQASEVMVLQTQKIQELEARIEQQQLANSATNQVPGRIPASISTGSSNGSAGGSSATSTVTKEEMMQMFAQFTQNNNQGEGNAGTTKKKKNKFGTEYIRNDLGNGERSKRRYPDSTNYCPSCGYDIKPTHTPGTCTNRKDCHNEAATLTNKMGGVTTNCHFAT
;
A
#
# COMPACT_ATOMS: atom_id res chain seq x y z
N MET A 1 33.86 -50.86 -5.41
CA MET A 1 32.91 -49.89 -4.86
C MET A 1 31.81 -49.70 -5.89
N THR A 2 30.57 -50.03 -5.54
CA THR A 2 29.40 -49.76 -6.39
C THR A 2 29.35 -48.25 -6.60
N LYS A 3 29.49 -47.81 -7.85
CA LYS A 3 29.40 -46.40 -8.23
C LYS A 3 27.99 -45.95 -7.85
N VAL A 4 27.88 -45.07 -6.86
CA VAL A 4 26.61 -44.39 -6.57
C VAL A 4 26.39 -43.48 -7.77
N LEU A 5 25.50 -43.89 -8.67
CA LEU A 5 25.03 -43.03 -9.74
C LEU A 5 24.22 -41.91 -9.08
N ILE A 6 24.77 -40.71 -9.10
CA ILE A 6 24.03 -39.50 -8.79
C ILE A 6 23.18 -39.24 -10.04
N GLU A 7 21.87 -39.12 -9.87
CA GLU A 7 20.97 -38.73 -10.95
C GLU A 7 20.09 -37.61 -10.42
N TYR A 8 20.14 -36.46 -11.09
CA TYR A 8 19.32 -35.32 -10.70
C TYR A 8 17.86 -35.58 -11.05
N ASP A 9 16.98 -35.42 -10.07
CA ASP A 9 15.55 -35.24 -10.35
C ASP A 9 15.32 -33.79 -10.80
N TYR A 10 15.13 -33.61 -12.11
CA TYR A 10 14.79 -32.34 -12.73
C TYR A 10 13.31 -32.28 -13.17
N SER A 11 12.44 -33.15 -12.64
CA SER A 11 11.00 -33.11 -12.92
C SER A 11 10.32 -31.80 -12.48
N GLY A 12 10.89 -31.10 -11.49
CA GLY A 12 10.45 -29.80 -11.01
C GLY A 12 11.14 -28.60 -11.65
N ILE A 13 11.89 -28.80 -12.75
CA ILE A 13 12.51 -27.72 -13.52
C ILE A 13 11.62 -27.41 -14.73
N ASP A 14 11.38 -26.13 -14.97
CA ASP A 14 10.54 -25.69 -16.08
C ASP A 14 11.25 -25.94 -17.41
N ARG A 15 10.52 -26.53 -18.37
CA ARG A 15 10.98 -26.66 -19.74
C ARG A 15 10.73 -25.37 -20.51
N VAL A 16 11.69 -24.97 -21.31
CA VAL A 16 11.64 -23.79 -22.16
C VAL A 16 11.69 -24.23 -23.60
N VAL A 17 10.64 -23.90 -24.34
CA VAL A 17 10.53 -24.18 -25.78
C VAL A 17 10.88 -22.91 -26.54
N GLY A 18 11.74 -23.04 -27.54
CA GLY A 18 12.27 -21.95 -28.36
C GLY A 18 13.36 -21.13 -27.67
N ILE A 19 13.57 -19.91 -28.18
CA ILE A 19 14.58 -18.98 -27.66
C ILE A 19 14.17 -18.56 -26.23
N PRO A 20 15.02 -18.80 -25.21
CA PRO A 20 14.69 -18.49 -23.83
C PRO A 20 14.69 -16.99 -23.58
N THR A 21 13.81 -16.53 -22.70
CA THR A 21 13.83 -15.16 -22.17
C THR A 21 14.83 -15.01 -21.02
N THR A 22 15.22 -13.77 -20.70
CA THR A 22 16.08 -13.45 -19.55
C THR A 22 15.51 -14.04 -18.25
N GLY A 23 14.21 -13.86 -18.00
CA GLY A 23 13.54 -14.38 -16.81
C GLY A 23 13.53 -15.90 -16.72
N GLN A 24 13.38 -16.60 -17.86
CA GLN A 24 13.43 -18.06 -17.92
C GLN A 24 14.82 -18.61 -17.60
N LEU A 25 15.90 -18.01 -18.15
CA LEU A 25 17.26 -18.43 -17.80
C LEU A 25 17.57 -18.22 -16.31
N ILE A 26 17.17 -17.08 -15.74
CA ILE A 26 17.35 -16.83 -14.30
C ILE A 26 16.55 -17.83 -13.46
N THR A 27 15.31 -18.11 -13.85
CA THR A 27 14.44 -19.08 -13.17
C THR A 27 15.04 -20.48 -13.20
N PHE A 28 15.53 -20.91 -14.37
CA PHE A 28 16.25 -22.17 -14.53
C PHE A 28 17.47 -22.24 -13.62
N GLN A 29 18.30 -21.19 -13.57
CA GLN A 29 19.47 -21.17 -12.69
C GLN A 29 19.09 -21.32 -11.21
N LYS A 30 17.99 -20.69 -10.77
CA LYS A 30 17.46 -20.82 -9.40
C LYS A 30 16.94 -22.23 -9.11
N GLN A 31 16.16 -22.82 -10.03
CA GLN A 31 15.64 -24.17 -9.90
C GLN A 31 16.79 -25.20 -9.87
N MET A 32 17.77 -25.05 -10.75
CA MET A 32 18.95 -25.90 -10.78
C MET A 32 19.78 -25.78 -9.50
N ALA A 33 19.97 -24.56 -8.98
CA ALA A 33 20.65 -24.35 -7.71
C ALA A 33 19.95 -25.10 -6.57
N LYS A 34 18.62 -25.09 -6.52
CA LYS A 34 17.84 -25.85 -5.51
C LYS A 34 18.09 -27.35 -5.62
N VAL A 35 18.10 -27.90 -6.82
CA VAL A 35 18.42 -29.32 -7.06
C VAL A 35 19.85 -29.61 -6.59
N GLN A 36 20.82 -28.83 -7.03
CA GLN A 36 22.25 -29.02 -6.70
C GLN A 36 22.57 -28.87 -5.21
N THR A 37 21.84 -28.01 -4.49
CA THR A 37 21.98 -27.84 -3.04
C THR A 37 21.40 -29.02 -2.24
N SER A 38 20.50 -29.82 -2.82
CA SER A 38 19.98 -31.03 -2.16
C SER A 38 21.01 -32.16 -2.05
N TYR A 39 22.10 -32.09 -2.82
CA TYR A 39 23.19 -33.05 -2.79
C TYR A 39 24.33 -32.57 -1.91
N LYS A 40 24.83 -33.46 -1.06
CA LYS A 40 25.97 -33.17 -0.19
C LYS A 40 27.23 -32.88 -1.01
N CYS A 41 27.87 -31.76 -0.73
CA CYS A 41 29.17 -31.39 -1.27
C CYS A 41 30.21 -31.50 -0.15
N ASN A 42 31.34 -32.17 -0.40
CA ASN A 42 32.41 -32.35 0.58
C ASN A 42 33.47 -31.23 0.52
N ILE A 43 33.29 -30.23 -0.35
CA ILE A 43 34.18 -29.08 -0.45
C ILE A 43 33.79 -28.05 0.61
N ALA A 44 34.73 -27.69 1.50
CA ALA A 44 34.44 -26.83 2.65
C ALA A 44 33.99 -25.43 2.23
N GLU A 45 34.55 -24.91 1.14
CA GLU A 45 34.26 -23.59 0.58
C GLU A 45 32.86 -23.52 -0.04
N ALA A 46 32.24 -24.68 -0.34
CA ALA A 46 30.88 -24.77 -0.86
C ALA A 46 29.81 -24.53 0.23
N LYS A 47 30.16 -24.76 1.51
CA LYS A 47 29.27 -24.64 2.68
C LYS A 47 27.89 -25.30 2.44
N ASP A 48 26.82 -24.68 2.93
CA ASP A 48 25.45 -25.17 2.84
C ASP A 48 24.84 -25.05 1.43
N HIS A 49 25.57 -24.46 0.47
CA HIS A 49 25.09 -24.25 -0.90
C HIS A 49 25.31 -25.45 -1.83
N GLY A 50 25.98 -26.50 -1.35
CA GLY A 50 26.15 -27.77 -2.05
C GLY A 50 26.89 -27.61 -3.38
N TRP A 51 26.39 -28.27 -4.43
CA TRP A 51 27.01 -28.23 -5.76
C TRP A 51 26.55 -27.06 -6.64
N SER A 52 25.79 -26.11 -6.08
CA SER A 52 25.23 -24.99 -6.86
C SER A 52 26.27 -24.02 -7.43
N TRP A 53 27.53 -24.14 -7.01
CA TRP A 53 28.65 -23.35 -7.52
C TRP A 53 29.01 -23.69 -8.98
N ILE A 54 28.69 -24.90 -9.46
CA ILE A 54 29.03 -25.35 -10.82
C ILE A 54 28.33 -24.51 -11.91
N MET A 55 27.20 -23.88 -11.58
CA MET A 55 26.43 -23.02 -12.49
C MET A 55 26.82 -21.53 -12.41
N CYS A 56 27.79 -21.16 -11.58
CA CYS A 56 28.12 -19.76 -11.27
C CYS A 56 29.57 -19.45 -11.61
N THR A 57 29.83 -18.19 -12.01
CA THR A 57 31.20 -17.66 -11.96
C THR A 57 31.66 -17.53 -10.52
N GLN A 58 32.98 -17.44 -10.35
CA GLN A 58 33.57 -17.18 -9.05
C GLN A 58 33.12 -15.84 -8.42
N ALA A 59 32.90 -14.82 -9.25
CA ALA A 59 32.37 -13.53 -8.80
C ALA A 59 30.93 -13.65 -8.29
N GLN A 60 30.07 -14.39 -9.01
CA GLN A 60 28.70 -14.66 -8.59
C GLN A 60 28.65 -15.52 -7.31
N TRP A 61 29.57 -16.46 -7.18
CA TRP A 61 29.64 -17.34 -6.02
C TRP A 61 29.87 -16.58 -4.71
N ILE A 62 30.81 -15.63 -4.71
CA ILE A 62 31.17 -14.86 -3.51
C ILE A 62 30.02 -13.98 -3.01
N LEU A 63 29.06 -13.64 -3.88
CA LEU A 63 27.86 -12.88 -3.50
C LEU A 63 26.85 -13.72 -2.72
N LYS A 64 26.97 -15.05 -2.71
CA LYS A 64 26.04 -15.91 -1.96
C LYS A 64 26.22 -15.74 -0.45
N ARG A 65 25.10 -15.78 0.26
CA ARG A 65 25.07 -15.62 1.72
C ARG A 65 26.02 -16.61 2.41
N GLY A 66 26.91 -16.08 3.23
CA GLY A 66 27.83 -16.87 4.04
C GLY A 66 29.05 -17.40 3.28
N ILE A 67 29.20 -17.12 1.99
CA ILE A 67 30.41 -17.47 1.24
C ILE A 67 31.47 -16.39 1.46
N ILE A 68 32.70 -16.82 1.73
CA ILE A 68 33.85 -15.95 1.99
C ILE A 68 35.08 -16.33 1.14
N ALA A 69 35.00 -17.45 0.43
CA ALA A 69 36.12 -18.04 -0.29
C ALA A 69 35.66 -18.64 -1.62
N GLN A 70 36.63 -18.82 -2.49
CA GLN A 70 36.44 -19.45 -3.80
C GLN A 70 36.36 -20.96 -3.67
N VAL A 71 35.55 -21.61 -4.50
CA VAL A 71 35.50 -23.07 -4.53
C VAL A 71 36.57 -23.55 -5.49
N PRO A 72 37.59 -24.31 -5.03
CA PRO A 72 38.59 -24.85 -5.92
C PRO A 72 37.95 -25.88 -6.84
N VAL A 73 38.10 -25.69 -8.16
CA VAL A 73 37.61 -26.65 -9.16
C VAL A 73 38.45 -27.93 -9.06
N PRO A 74 37.85 -29.10 -8.77
CA PRO A 74 38.61 -30.34 -8.70
C PRO A 74 39.23 -30.69 -10.05
N THR A 75 40.53 -31.02 -10.06
CA THR A 75 41.27 -31.46 -11.25
C THR A 75 41.53 -32.95 -11.19
N ASP A 76 41.69 -33.60 -12.35
CA ASP A 76 42.13 -34.99 -12.40
C ASP A 76 43.50 -35.14 -11.72
N PRO A 77 43.62 -35.92 -10.64
CA PRO A 77 44.91 -36.13 -9.97
C PRO A 77 45.87 -37.02 -10.79
N GLY A 78 45.44 -37.54 -11.95
CA GLY A 78 46.25 -38.39 -12.82
C GLY A 78 46.47 -39.80 -12.23
N PRO A 79 47.45 -40.55 -12.74
CA PRO A 79 47.86 -41.81 -12.12
C PRO A 79 48.57 -41.56 -10.78
N TYR A 80 48.39 -42.47 -9.82
CA TYR A 80 49.12 -42.41 -8.55
C TYR A 80 50.62 -42.63 -8.76
N ILE A 81 51.44 -41.67 -8.33
CA ILE A 81 52.91 -41.68 -8.44
C ILE A 81 53.62 -41.61 -7.08
N GLY A 82 52.90 -41.82 -5.98
CA GLY A 82 53.47 -41.71 -4.63
C GLY A 82 53.99 -43.03 -4.07
N ASP A 83 54.80 -42.94 -3.01
CA ASP A 83 55.43 -44.12 -2.39
C ASP A 83 54.94 -44.39 -0.96
N THR A 84 54.01 -43.58 -0.45
CA THR A 84 53.54 -43.68 0.95
C THR A 84 52.03 -43.88 1.04
N ASN A 85 51.60 -44.58 2.10
CA ASN A 85 50.18 -44.77 2.40
C ASN A 85 49.41 -43.45 2.59
N ILE A 86 50.08 -42.41 3.10
CA ILE A 86 49.50 -41.07 3.28
C ILE A 86 49.21 -40.44 1.91
N LEU A 87 50.19 -40.49 0.99
CA LEU A 87 50.00 -39.99 -0.38
C LEU A 87 48.93 -40.78 -1.13
N ASN A 88 48.84 -42.10 -0.91
CA ASN A 88 47.80 -42.94 -1.51
C ASN A 88 46.40 -42.54 -1.01
N ALA A 89 46.26 -42.30 0.31
CA ALA A 89 45.00 -41.83 0.88
C ALA A 89 44.59 -40.45 0.34
N ALA A 90 45.53 -39.50 0.25
CA ALA A 90 45.29 -38.18 -0.32
C ALA A 90 44.90 -38.26 -1.80
N HIS A 91 45.59 -39.08 -2.59
CA HIS A 91 45.28 -39.32 -4.00
C HIS A 91 43.88 -39.90 -4.19
N LYS A 92 43.49 -40.91 -3.38
CA LYS A 92 42.13 -41.49 -3.41
C LYS A 92 41.05 -40.46 -3.08
N GLN A 93 41.31 -39.54 -2.14
CA GLN A 93 40.40 -38.45 -1.81
C GLN A 93 40.26 -37.46 -2.98
N ALA A 94 41.38 -37.05 -3.57
CA ALA A 94 41.38 -36.17 -4.75
C ALA A 94 40.64 -36.79 -5.94
N LEU A 95 40.90 -38.08 -6.22
CA LEU A 95 40.24 -38.81 -7.30
C LEU A 95 38.73 -38.94 -7.06
N LYS A 96 38.32 -39.23 -5.82
CA LYS A 96 36.91 -39.30 -5.45
C LYS A 96 36.22 -37.93 -5.66
N LEU A 97 36.86 -36.85 -5.22
CA LEU A 97 36.30 -35.50 -5.37
C LEU A 97 36.18 -35.10 -6.85
N TYR A 98 37.19 -35.42 -7.66
CA TYR A 98 37.17 -35.20 -9.10
C TYR A 98 36.04 -35.99 -9.79
N GLN A 99 35.86 -37.26 -9.42
CA GLN A 99 34.78 -38.10 -9.95
C GLN A 99 33.39 -37.58 -9.56
N GLU A 100 33.19 -37.17 -8.31
CA GLU A 100 31.95 -36.53 -7.86
C GLU A 100 31.68 -35.26 -8.66
N TYR A 101 32.69 -34.40 -8.84
CA TYR A 101 32.58 -33.18 -9.64
C TYR A 101 32.18 -33.46 -11.09
N GLU A 102 32.84 -34.40 -11.77
CA GLU A 102 32.52 -34.75 -13.17
C GLU A 102 31.12 -35.35 -13.32
N GLU A 103 30.63 -36.07 -12.30
CA GLU A 103 29.27 -36.60 -12.27
C GLU A 103 28.23 -35.50 -12.12
N HIS A 104 28.44 -34.57 -11.17
CA HIS A 104 27.59 -33.39 -11.02
C HIS A 104 27.62 -32.49 -12.27
N LYS A 105 28.78 -32.34 -12.91
CA LYS A 105 28.95 -31.63 -14.19
C LYS A 105 28.06 -32.26 -15.27
N ARG A 106 28.19 -33.57 -15.46
CA ARG A 106 27.44 -34.34 -16.46
C ARG A 106 25.93 -34.30 -16.23
N ASN A 107 25.48 -34.45 -14.99
CA ASN A 107 24.06 -34.41 -14.67
C ASN A 107 23.44 -33.04 -14.87
N THR A 108 24.21 -31.98 -14.58
CA THR A 108 23.75 -30.61 -14.83
C THR A 108 23.63 -30.37 -16.34
N ASN A 109 24.60 -30.80 -17.15
CA ASN A 109 24.52 -30.70 -18.62
C ASN A 109 23.33 -31.49 -19.19
N LYS A 110 23.10 -32.72 -18.71
CA LYS A 110 21.91 -33.50 -19.09
C LYS A 110 20.61 -32.77 -18.75
N ALA A 111 20.55 -32.14 -17.58
CA ALA A 111 19.37 -31.39 -17.19
C ALA A 111 19.17 -30.14 -18.06
N ILE A 112 20.25 -29.47 -18.50
CA ILE A 112 20.17 -28.40 -19.51
C ILE A 112 19.59 -28.95 -20.82
N GLN A 113 20.15 -30.03 -21.37
CA GLN A 113 19.68 -30.66 -22.61
C GLN A 113 18.22 -31.17 -22.52
N ALA A 114 17.75 -31.50 -21.32
CA ALA A 114 16.36 -31.93 -21.10
C ALA A 114 15.37 -30.77 -20.94
N CYS A 115 15.84 -29.58 -20.55
CA CYS A 115 14.98 -28.42 -20.26
C CYS A 115 14.96 -27.38 -21.39
N PHE A 116 15.93 -27.41 -22.30
CA PHE A 116 16.08 -26.47 -23.41
C PHE A 116 16.20 -27.20 -24.73
N ASP A 117 15.81 -26.53 -25.81
CA ASP A 117 15.92 -27.07 -27.18
C ASP A 117 17.39 -27.25 -27.60
N GLU A 118 17.66 -28.32 -28.35
CA GLU A 118 19.00 -28.71 -28.82
C GLU A 118 19.69 -27.60 -29.64
N ASP A 119 18.90 -26.88 -30.43
CA ASP A 119 19.33 -25.74 -31.25
C ASP A 119 20.09 -24.65 -30.48
N LEU A 120 19.88 -24.56 -29.16
CA LEU A 120 20.50 -23.53 -28.31
C LEU A 120 21.95 -23.83 -27.92
N PHE A 121 22.45 -25.03 -28.19
CA PHE A 121 23.80 -25.43 -27.78
C PHE A 121 24.54 -26.30 -28.82
N ILE A 122 24.06 -26.39 -30.06
CA ILE A 122 24.72 -27.10 -31.18
C ILE A 122 26.21 -26.74 -31.30
N GLU A 123 26.57 -25.46 -31.13
CA GLU A 123 27.95 -24.98 -31.24
C GLU A 123 28.88 -25.52 -30.14
N LEU A 124 28.32 -26.02 -29.04
CA LEU A 124 29.04 -26.55 -27.88
C LEU A 124 29.03 -28.08 -27.83
N GLU A 125 28.23 -28.72 -28.68
CA GLU A 125 28.08 -30.17 -28.65
C GLU A 125 29.17 -30.90 -29.41
N THR A 126 29.47 -32.10 -28.94
CA THR A 126 30.26 -33.10 -29.65
C THR A 126 29.45 -34.39 -29.63
N ASP A 127 29.07 -34.90 -30.81
CA ASP A 127 28.21 -36.07 -30.97
C ASP A 127 26.85 -35.97 -30.24
N GLY A 128 26.23 -34.79 -30.23
CA GLY A 128 24.94 -34.53 -29.55
C GLY A 128 25.03 -34.50 -28.02
N LEU A 129 26.25 -34.38 -27.49
CA LEU A 129 26.53 -34.35 -26.06
C LEU A 129 27.39 -33.15 -25.69
N LEU A 130 27.06 -32.51 -24.57
CA LEU A 130 27.86 -31.45 -23.95
C LEU A 130 29.05 -32.06 -23.18
N LEU A 131 30.01 -32.63 -23.92
CA LEU A 131 31.23 -33.26 -23.40
C LEU A 131 32.33 -32.21 -23.20
N GLY A 132 33.03 -32.27 -22.07
CA GLY A 132 34.16 -31.37 -21.78
C GLY A 132 33.76 -29.93 -21.41
N VAL A 133 32.55 -29.48 -21.76
CA VAL A 133 32.02 -28.15 -21.44
C VAL A 133 31.43 -28.12 -20.03
N SER A 134 31.73 -27.06 -19.28
CA SER A 134 31.12 -26.82 -17.97
C SER A 134 29.67 -26.32 -18.10
N PRO A 135 28.77 -26.68 -17.17
CA PRO A 135 27.38 -26.21 -17.19
C PRO A 135 27.25 -24.68 -17.19
N HIS A 136 28.20 -23.99 -16.53
CA HIS A 136 28.28 -22.55 -16.58
C HIS A 136 28.57 -22.02 -17.98
N GLU A 137 29.51 -22.61 -18.72
CA GLU A 137 29.81 -22.20 -20.11
C GLU A 137 28.60 -22.38 -21.02
N VAL A 138 27.84 -23.48 -20.88
CA VAL A 138 26.59 -23.69 -21.62
C VAL A 138 25.56 -22.61 -21.28
N TYR A 139 25.40 -22.30 -19.99
CA TYR A 139 24.52 -21.21 -19.55
C TYR A 139 24.98 -19.84 -20.08
N GLN A 140 26.29 -19.56 -20.08
CA GLN A 140 26.86 -18.33 -20.62
C GLN A 140 26.63 -18.20 -22.12
N HIS A 141 26.79 -19.30 -22.86
CA HIS A 141 26.52 -19.33 -24.28
C HIS A 141 25.06 -18.94 -24.57
N MET A 142 24.10 -19.55 -23.86
CA MET A 142 22.69 -19.17 -23.96
C MET A 142 22.48 -17.68 -23.64
N TRP A 143 23.10 -17.20 -22.57
CA TRP A 143 22.99 -15.81 -22.11
C TRP A 143 23.57 -14.77 -23.08
N MET A 144 24.66 -15.11 -23.77
CA MET A 144 25.40 -14.19 -24.62
C MET A 144 24.90 -14.18 -26.06
N ASN A 145 24.48 -15.33 -26.60
CA ASN A 145 24.13 -15.46 -28.01
C ASN A 145 22.63 -15.25 -28.28
N PHE A 146 21.76 -15.58 -27.31
CA PHE A 146 20.32 -15.60 -27.55
C PHE A 146 19.55 -14.51 -26.80
N ILE A 147 20.12 -13.96 -25.72
CA ILE A 147 19.45 -12.91 -24.95
C ILE A 147 19.87 -11.52 -25.42
N LEU A 148 18.88 -10.78 -25.95
CA LEU A 148 19.05 -9.40 -26.38
C LEU A 148 19.30 -8.46 -25.19
N THR A 149 20.14 -7.44 -25.41
CA THR A 149 20.42 -6.41 -24.39
C THR A 149 19.15 -5.66 -23.97
N VAL A 150 18.23 -5.39 -24.90
CA VAL A 150 16.96 -4.71 -24.60
C VAL A 150 16.10 -5.51 -23.62
N ASP A 151 16.11 -6.84 -23.73
CA ASP A 151 15.35 -7.71 -22.82
C ASP A 151 16.01 -7.78 -21.43
N LYS A 152 17.35 -7.72 -21.38
CA LYS A 152 18.09 -7.57 -20.12
C LYS A 152 17.73 -6.25 -19.44
N ASP A 153 17.78 -5.15 -20.16
CA ASP A 153 17.46 -3.82 -19.63
C ASP A 153 16.01 -3.72 -19.12
N ARG A 154 15.06 -4.31 -19.85
CA ARG A 154 13.66 -4.38 -19.43
C ARG A 154 13.50 -5.15 -18.12
N GLU A 155 14.18 -6.29 -17.99
CA GLU A 155 14.12 -7.10 -16.76
C GLU A 155 14.82 -6.40 -15.59
N ILE A 156 15.91 -5.65 -15.84
CA ILE A 156 16.57 -4.81 -14.82
C ILE A 156 15.60 -3.75 -14.31
N LEU A 157 14.89 -3.05 -15.19
CA LEU A 157 13.90 -2.05 -14.80
C LEU A 157 12.75 -2.67 -13.99
N HIS A 158 12.24 -3.81 -14.44
CA HIS A 158 11.22 -4.57 -13.71
C HIS A 158 11.70 -4.96 -12.30
N ALA A 159 12.91 -5.51 -12.19
CA ALA A 159 13.48 -5.92 -10.91
C ALA A 159 13.76 -4.73 -9.96
N ARG A 160 14.20 -3.58 -10.48
CA ARG A 160 14.34 -2.35 -9.69
C ARG A 160 12.99 -1.78 -9.25
N GLU A 161 11.93 -2.01 -10.00
CA GLU A 161 10.58 -1.64 -9.55
C GLU A 161 10.09 -2.55 -8.43
N LEU A 162 10.39 -3.85 -8.48
CA LEU A 162 10.11 -4.80 -7.39
C LEU A 162 10.83 -4.43 -6.08
N LEU A 163 11.99 -3.76 -6.14
CA LEU A 163 12.66 -3.21 -4.95
C LEU A 163 11.88 -2.08 -4.25
N LYS A 164 10.92 -1.45 -4.95
CA LYS A 164 10.08 -0.37 -4.43
C LYS A 164 8.69 -0.86 -4.00
N VAL A 165 8.52 -2.18 -3.82
CA VAL A 165 7.29 -2.76 -3.30
C VAL A 165 6.84 -2.00 -2.05
N ASP A 166 5.54 -1.69 -1.93
CA ASP A 166 5.00 -1.06 -0.73
C ASP A 166 4.78 -2.11 0.37
N TYR A 167 4.97 -1.71 1.63
CA TYR A 167 4.73 -2.54 2.80
C TYR A 167 3.22 -2.61 3.05
N ASP A 168 2.72 -3.84 3.16
CA ASP A 168 1.33 -4.15 3.50
C ASP A 168 1.21 -4.43 5.02
N PRO A 169 0.55 -3.54 5.80
CA PRO A 169 0.38 -3.72 7.25
C PRO A 169 -0.43 -4.95 7.67
N ASP A 170 -1.31 -5.44 6.77
CA ASP A 170 -2.19 -6.59 7.03
C ASP A 170 -1.41 -7.91 6.96
N ARG A 171 -0.24 -7.92 6.32
CA ARG A 171 0.66 -9.06 6.27
C ARG A 171 1.76 -8.95 7.33
N ILE A 172 2.44 -10.07 7.57
CA ILE A 172 3.66 -10.05 8.37
C ILE A 172 4.79 -9.42 7.55
N VAL A 173 5.62 -8.59 8.18
CA VAL A 173 6.71 -7.84 7.51
C VAL A 173 7.72 -8.73 6.78
N GLN A 174 7.79 -10.00 7.14
CA GLN A 174 8.63 -11.00 6.48
C GLN A 174 8.23 -11.20 5.00
N HIS A 175 6.96 -11.04 4.62
CA HIS A 175 6.55 -11.05 3.21
C HIS A 175 7.17 -9.89 2.43
N TYR A 176 7.20 -8.71 3.04
CA TYR A 176 7.85 -7.53 2.46
C TYR A 176 9.36 -7.74 2.28
N TYR A 177 10.05 -8.24 3.32
CA TYR A 177 11.48 -8.54 3.22
C TYR A 177 11.79 -9.65 2.20
N LYS A 178 10.89 -10.64 2.07
CA LYS A 178 11.00 -11.68 1.05
C LYS A 178 10.96 -11.08 -0.35
N ALA A 179 10.00 -10.21 -0.64
CA ALA A 179 9.88 -9.55 -1.94
C ALA A 179 11.13 -8.74 -2.30
N ILE A 180 11.67 -7.98 -1.34
CA ILE A 180 12.95 -7.26 -1.53
C ILE A 180 14.09 -8.22 -1.83
N ASN A 181 14.22 -9.32 -1.08
CA ASN A 181 15.29 -10.29 -1.31
C ASN A 181 15.16 -10.97 -2.68
N GLU A 182 13.95 -11.32 -3.11
CA GLU A 182 13.69 -11.89 -4.43
C GLU A 182 14.09 -10.92 -5.55
N ALA A 183 13.80 -9.62 -5.39
CA ALA A 183 14.22 -8.57 -6.32
C ALA A 183 15.75 -8.38 -6.33
N ARG A 184 16.42 -8.40 -5.16
CA ARG A 184 17.89 -8.36 -5.06
C ARG A 184 18.53 -9.56 -5.74
N GLU A 185 17.99 -10.75 -5.56
CA GLU A 185 18.47 -11.96 -6.23
C GLU A 185 18.30 -11.89 -7.74
N LEU A 186 17.17 -11.35 -8.21
CA LEU A 186 16.92 -11.15 -9.65
C LEU A 186 17.96 -10.19 -10.26
N LEU A 187 18.19 -9.04 -9.61
CA LEU A 187 19.22 -8.07 -10.02
C LEU A 187 20.62 -8.66 -9.98
N THR A 188 20.94 -9.46 -8.96
CA THR A 188 22.22 -10.18 -8.87
C THR A 188 22.39 -11.16 -10.04
N GLY A 189 21.32 -11.89 -10.41
CA GLY A 189 21.30 -12.76 -11.58
C GLY A 189 21.50 -12.01 -12.90
N LEU A 190 20.95 -10.80 -13.00
CA LEU A 190 21.16 -9.86 -14.10
C LEU A 190 22.53 -9.17 -14.10
N ARG A 191 23.37 -9.44 -13.08
CA ARG A 191 24.69 -8.82 -12.84
C ARG A 191 24.63 -7.34 -12.50
N GLU A 192 23.50 -6.89 -11.99
CA GLU A 192 23.33 -5.56 -11.44
C GLU A 192 23.72 -5.53 -9.96
N THR A 193 24.48 -4.50 -9.58
CA THR A 193 24.86 -4.31 -8.18
C THR A 193 23.76 -3.54 -7.46
N VAL A 194 23.25 -4.12 -6.37
CA VAL A 194 22.26 -3.46 -5.49
C VAL A 194 22.91 -3.18 -4.15
N THR A 195 23.00 -1.89 -3.81
CA THR A 195 23.59 -1.47 -2.55
C THR A 195 22.58 -1.57 -1.41
N ASP A 196 23.05 -1.91 -0.20
CA ASP A 196 22.19 -1.87 0.98
C ASP A 196 21.61 -0.47 1.21
N ALA A 197 22.35 0.59 0.87
CA ALA A 197 21.88 1.97 0.96
C ALA A 197 20.68 2.27 0.05
N GLU A 198 20.62 1.69 -1.14
CA GLU A 198 19.46 1.81 -2.04
C GLU A 198 18.23 1.11 -1.46
N VAL A 199 18.40 -0.14 -1.00
CA VAL A 199 17.34 -0.94 -0.39
C VAL A 199 16.78 -0.24 0.85
N MET A 200 17.66 0.28 1.71
CA MET A 200 17.27 1.00 2.92
C MET A 200 16.51 2.30 2.60
N ARG A 201 16.90 3.04 1.56
CA ARG A 201 16.17 4.25 1.13
C ARG A 201 14.75 3.92 0.66
N ASN A 202 14.59 2.89 -0.17
CA ASN A 202 13.28 2.45 -0.64
C ASN A 202 12.40 1.94 0.53
N ALA A 203 13.01 1.18 1.44
CA ALA A 203 12.32 0.69 2.62
C ALA A 203 11.90 1.80 3.58
N TYR A 204 12.77 2.78 3.82
CA TYR A 204 12.46 3.92 4.66
C TYR A 204 11.30 4.74 4.07
N ALA A 205 11.35 5.04 2.76
CA ALA A 205 10.28 5.76 2.06
C ALA A 205 8.92 5.06 2.18
N THR A 206 8.94 3.73 2.27
CA THR A 206 7.74 2.91 2.45
C THR A 206 7.24 2.93 3.90
N PHE A 207 8.14 2.76 4.88
CA PHE A 207 7.77 2.79 6.29
C PHE A 207 7.32 4.18 6.76
N GLU A 208 7.87 5.26 6.22
CA GLU A 208 7.48 6.63 6.56
C GLU A 208 6.04 6.97 6.17
N LYS A 209 5.50 6.35 5.11
CA LYS A 209 4.08 6.47 4.73
C LYS A 209 3.15 5.88 5.77
N ASN A 210 3.61 4.89 6.55
CA ASN A 210 2.82 4.18 7.54
C ASN A 210 2.84 4.94 8.87
N ILE A 211 1.65 5.35 9.35
CA ILE A 211 1.53 6.23 10.52
C ILE A 211 2.07 5.57 11.79
N ASP A 212 1.81 4.27 11.96
CA ASP A 212 2.25 3.49 13.11
C ASP A 212 3.78 3.37 13.19
N LEU A 213 4.48 3.55 12.07
CA LEU A 213 5.94 3.45 12.00
C LEU A 213 6.66 4.81 12.06
N LYS A 214 5.95 5.93 12.21
CA LYS A 214 6.58 7.26 12.28
C LYS A 214 7.58 7.42 13.42
N ASP A 215 7.27 6.86 14.59
CA ASP A 215 8.18 6.91 15.73
C ASP A 215 9.41 6.02 15.50
N ALA A 216 9.23 4.83 14.91
CA ALA A 216 10.32 3.95 14.50
C ALA A 216 11.25 4.60 13.46
N CYS A 217 10.70 5.33 12.49
CA CYS A 217 11.49 6.10 11.51
C CYS A 217 12.29 7.24 12.17
N ARG A 218 11.71 7.93 13.16
CA ARG A 218 12.42 8.98 13.93
C ARG A 218 13.57 8.41 14.75
N GLU A 219 13.39 7.24 15.35
CA GLU A 219 14.45 6.55 16.09
C GLU A 219 15.56 6.07 15.15
N TRP A 220 15.19 5.50 14.00
CA TRP A 220 16.13 5.10 12.96
C TRP A 220 17.03 6.26 12.52
N ASN A 221 16.45 7.44 12.24
CA ASN A 221 17.20 8.63 11.84
C ASN A 221 18.12 9.20 12.94
N ARG A 222 17.90 8.85 14.20
CA ARG A 222 18.77 9.24 15.33
C ARG A 222 19.85 8.20 15.63
N GLY A 223 19.67 6.97 15.15
CA GLY A 223 20.52 5.83 15.48
C GLY A 223 21.84 5.77 14.71
N THR A 224 22.70 4.84 15.12
CA THR A 224 23.95 4.47 14.44
C THR A 224 23.82 3.20 13.59
N LEU A 225 22.58 2.72 13.38
CA LEU A 225 22.31 1.52 12.61
C LEU A 225 22.56 1.81 11.12
N THR A 226 23.49 1.07 10.50
CA THR A 226 23.99 1.38 9.15
C THR A 226 23.79 0.27 8.14
N THR A 227 23.37 -0.93 8.58
CA THR A 227 23.22 -2.09 7.68
C THR A 227 21.76 -2.44 7.42
N TRP A 228 21.51 -3.10 6.28
CA TRP A 228 20.18 -3.63 5.96
C TRP A 228 19.69 -4.64 7.01
N GLU A 229 20.60 -5.41 7.60
CA GLU A 229 20.25 -6.37 8.66
C GLU A 229 19.76 -5.67 9.93
N ASP A 230 20.40 -4.56 10.30
CA ASP A 230 20.01 -3.75 11.45
C ASP A 230 18.63 -3.12 11.22
N MET A 231 18.38 -2.59 10.01
CA MET A 231 17.07 -2.04 9.63
C MET A 231 15.97 -3.09 9.76
N ARG A 232 16.22 -4.30 9.25
CA ARG A 232 15.26 -5.41 9.36
C ARG A 232 14.96 -5.74 10.82
N LYS A 233 15.98 -5.81 11.68
CA LYS A 233 15.79 -6.10 13.12
C LYS A 233 14.99 -5.01 13.81
N HIS A 234 15.33 -3.74 13.58
CA HIS A 234 14.65 -2.57 14.14
C HIS A 234 13.17 -2.57 13.78
N PHE A 235 12.84 -2.51 12.49
CA PHE A 235 11.46 -2.41 12.04
C PHE A 235 10.64 -3.67 12.33
N SER A 236 11.24 -4.88 12.33
CA SER A 236 10.52 -6.09 12.73
C SER A 236 10.05 -6.02 14.18
N LYS A 237 10.90 -5.51 15.07
CA LYS A 237 10.59 -5.37 16.49
C LYS A 237 9.50 -4.31 16.70
N GLU A 238 9.65 -3.15 16.08
CA GLU A 238 8.69 -2.05 16.19
C GLU A 238 7.31 -2.44 15.62
N ILE A 239 7.25 -3.09 14.46
CA ILE A 239 5.98 -3.59 13.89
C ILE A 239 5.31 -4.58 14.85
N GLN A 240 6.09 -5.46 15.48
CA GLN A 240 5.55 -6.41 16.46
C GLN A 240 5.07 -5.71 17.74
N MET A 241 5.80 -4.70 18.21
CA MET A 241 5.40 -3.88 19.37
C MET A 241 4.11 -3.12 19.08
N ASN A 242 3.98 -2.51 17.90
CA ASN A 242 2.76 -1.83 17.47
C ASN A 242 1.53 -2.76 17.43
N LYS A 243 1.71 -4.03 17.04
CA LYS A 243 0.64 -5.03 17.01
C LYS A 243 0.26 -5.57 18.39
N THR A 244 1.13 -5.44 19.39
CA THR A 244 0.93 -6.00 20.73
C THR A 244 0.60 -4.96 21.80
N ASP A 245 0.95 -3.69 21.57
CA ASP A 245 0.69 -2.59 22.50
C ASP A 245 -0.73 -1.99 22.30
N PRO A 246 -1.64 -2.14 23.29
CA PRO A 246 -3.00 -1.60 23.21
C PRO A 246 -3.07 -0.07 23.08
N ALA A 247 -2.06 0.66 23.59
CA ALA A 247 -2.01 2.11 23.52
C ALA A 247 -1.58 2.59 22.13
N ILE A 248 -0.76 1.81 21.42
CA ILE A 248 -0.38 2.09 20.02
C ILE A 248 -1.55 1.74 19.10
N MET A 249 -2.16 0.56 19.24
CA MET A 249 -3.36 0.18 18.49
C MET A 249 -4.45 1.26 18.53
N LYS A 250 -4.78 1.75 19.73
CA LYS A 250 -5.80 2.78 19.90
C LYS A 250 -5.42 4.11 19.22
N ARG A 251 -4.13 4.47 19.22
CA ARG A 251 -3.65 5.67 18.50
C ARG A 251 -3.73 5.48 16.98
N THR A 252 -3.35 4.32 16.47
CA THR A 252 -3.43 3.99 15.05
C THR A 252 -4.87 3.95 14.55
N GLU A 253 -5.79 3.36 15.30
CA GLU A 253 -7.23 3.36 15.00
C GLU A 253 -7.79 4.79 14.91
N LEU A 254 -7.43 5.65 15.87
CA LEU A 254 -7.85 7.06 15.88
C LEU A 254 -7.24 7.84 14.71
N ALA A 255 -5.98 7.59 14.36
CA ALA A 255 -5.32 8.24 13.24
C ALA A 255 -5.90 7.81 11.88
N ASN A 256 -6.23 6.53 11.72
CA ASN A 256 -6.88 6.01 10.52
C ASN A 256 -8.30 6.57 10.37
N ALA A 257 -9.05 6.69 11.46
CA ALA A 257 -10.38 7.33 11.45
C ALA A 257 -10.31 8.82 11.08
N ALA A 258 -9.31 9.55 11.56
CA ALA A 258 -9.11 10.96 11.22
C ALA A 258 -8.75 11.16 9.73
N LEU A 259 -7.95 10.27 9.15
CA LEU A 259 -7.64 10.29 7.72
C LEU A 259 -8.86 9.98 6.85
N ALA A 260 -9.69 9.01 7.25
CA ALA A 260 -10.93 8.70 6.54
C ALA A 260 -11.86 9.92 6.50
N GLN A 261 -12.00 10.62 7.63
CA GLN A 261 -12.75 11.88 7.70
C GLN A 261 -12.14 12.96 6.80
N THR A 262 -10.82 13.12 6.81
CA THR A 262 -10.17 14.14 5.95
C THR A 262 -10.41 13.87 4.46
N ARG A 263 -10.38 12.60 4.03
CA ARG A 263 -10.69 12.22 2.65
C ARG A 263 -12.17 12.46 2.29
N GLU A 264 -13.09 12.20 3.22
CA GLU A 264 -14.51 12.50 3.04
C GLU A 264 -14.75 14.01 2.95
N ASP A 265 -14.09 14.81 3.79
CA ASP A 265 -14.16 16.26 3.79
C ASP A 265 -13.59 16.85 2.48
N GLU A 266 -12.44 16.36 2.02
CA GLU A 266 -11.85 16.76 0.73
C GLU A 266 -12.78 16.43 -0.44
N ASN A 267 -13.43 15.26 -0.44
CA ASN A 267 -14.37 14.87 -1.48
C ASN A 267 -15.64 15.74 -1.44
N THR A 268 -16.14 16.04 -0.24
CA THR A 268 -17.29 16.92 -0.03
C THR A 268 -16.97 18.35 -0.50
N GLN A 269 -15.76 18.84 -0.22
CA GLN A 269 -15.31 20.15 -0.67
C GLN A 269 -15.17 20.22 -2.19
N ARG A 270 -14.69 19.15 -2.84
CA ARG A 270 -14.66 19.06 -4.32
C ARG A 270 -16.06 19.12 -4.92
N GLN A 271 -17.01 18.34 -4.38
CA GLN A 271 -18.40 18.36 -4.83
C GLN A 271 -19.04 19.75 -4.63
N ALA A 272 -18.79 20.40 -3.49
CA ALA A 272 -19.27 21.76 -3.24
C ALA A 272 -18.69 22.78 -4.23
N SER A 273 -17.41 22.67 -4.57
CA SER A 273 -16.77 23.50 -5.59
C SER A 273 -17.37 23.29 -6.98
N GLU A 274 -17.63 22.05 -7.38
CA GLU A 274 -18.26 21.74 -8.67
C GLU A 274 -19.68 22.34 -8.77
N VAL A 275 -20.47 22.21 -7.71
CA VAL A 275 -21.82 22.81 -7.64
C VAL A 275 -21.76 24.33 -7.75
N MET A 276 -20.79 24.99 -7.09
CA MET A 276 -20.62 26.44 -7.17
C MET A 276 -20.28 26.90 -8.60
N VAL A 277 -19.43 26.17 -9.31
CA VAL A 277 -19.09 26.47 -10.71
C VAL A 277 -20.32 26.33 -11.60
N LEU A 278 -21.09 25.25 -11.46
CA LEU A 278 -22.33 25.03 -12.22
C LEU A 278 -23.38 26.10 -11.93
N GLN A 279 -23.54 26.52 -10.67
CA GLN A 279 -24.42 27.62 -10.29
C GLN A 279 -23.98 28.93 -10.94
N THR A 280 -22.68 29.23 -10.93
CA THR A 280 -22.12 30.45 -11.54
C THR A 280 -22.36 30.48 -13.06
N GLN A 281 -22.13 29.36 -13.75
CA GLN A 281 -22.41 29.24 -15.18
C GLN A 281 -23.90 29.45 -15.49
N LYS A 282 -24.79 28.88 -14.67
CA LYS A 282 -26.24 29.05 -14.85
C LYS A 282 -26.70 30.49 -14.61
N ILE A 283 -26.09 31.19 -13.65
CA ILE A 283 -26.35 32.63 -13.42
C ILE A 283 -25.96 33.43 -14.66
N GLN A 284 -24.76 33.21 -15.20
CA GLN A 284 -24.30 33.88 -16.42
C GLN A 284 -25.20 33.60 -17.63
N GLU A 285 -25.69 32.37 -17.79
CA GLU A 285 -26.65 32.04 -18.86
C GLU A 285 -27.98 32.79 -18.70
N LEU A 286 -28.50 32.87 -17.48
CA LEU A 286 -29.75 33.58 -17.20
C LEU A 286 -29.59 35.09 -17.41
N GLU A 287 -28.46 35.67 -17.02
CA GLU A 287 -28.13 37.07 -17.28
C GLU A 287 -28.08 37.37 -18.78
N ALA A 288 -27.41 36.52 -19.57
CA ALA A 288 -27.36 36.65 -21.03
C ALA A 288 -28.74 36.54 -21.68
N ARG A 289 -29.61 35.63 -21.21
CA ARG A 289 -31.00 35.53 -21.69
C ARG A 289 -31.82 36.78 -21.36
N ILE A 290 -31.66 37.35 -20.17
CA ILE A 290 -32.37 38.57 -19.76
C ILE A 290 -31.92 39.75 -20.64
N GLU A 291 -30.63 39.90 -20.89
CA GLU A 291 -30.10 40.95 -21.76
C GLU A 291 -30.64 40.84 -23.19
N GLN A 292 -30.67 39.63 -23.75
CA GLN A 292 -31.24 39.37 -25.07
C GLN A 292 -32.74 39.70 -25.13
N GLN A 293 -33.50 39.43 -24.06
CA GLN A 293 -34.92 39.77 -23.99
C GLN A 293 -35.16 41.28 -23.86
N GLN A 294 -34.30 42.00 -23.14
CA GLN A 294 -34.36 43.47 -23.05
C GLN A 294 -34.06 44.15 -24.40
N LEU A 295 -33.12 43.62 -25.17
CA LEU A 295 -32.83 44.06 -26.54
C LEU A 295 -33.99 43.77 -27.51
N ALA A 296 -34.66 42.61 -27.38
CA ALA A 296 -35.85 42.29 -28.18
C ALA A 296 -37.05 43.19 -27.85
N ASN A 297 -37.26 43.52 -26.58
CA ASN A 297 -38.35 44.41 -26.15
C ASN A 297 -38.14 45.87 -26.57
N SER A 298 -36.88 46.33 -26.64
CA SER A 298 -36.54 47.69 -27.11
C SER A 298 -36.63 47.84 -28.64
N ALA A 299 -36.57 46.74 -29.40
CA ALA A 299 -36.79 46.74 -30.85
C ALA A 299 -38.28 46.83 -31.28
N THR A 300 -39.24 46.72 -30.35
CA THR A 300 -40.68 46.63 -30.68
C THR A 300 -41.46 47.95 -30.46
N ASN A 301 -40.82 49.04 -30.01
CA ASN A 301 -41.48 50.33 -29.83
C ASN A 301 -41.27 51.27 -31.03
N GLN A 302 -42.03 51.05 -32.10
CA GLN A 302 -42.49 52.14 -32.97
C GLN A 302 -44.00 52.09 -33.16
N VAL A 303 -44.60 53.28 -33.10
CA VAL A 303 -46.01 53.69 -33.33
C VAL A 303 -46.90 53.80 -32.07
N PRO A 304 -47.23 55.03 -31.63
CA PRO A 304 -48.17 55.28 -30.54
C PRO A 304 -49.62 55.44 -31.05
N GLY A 305 -50.54 54.82 -30.31
CA GLY A 305 -51.86 55.40 -30.02
C GLY A 305 -53.05 54.90 -30.83
N ARG A 306 -53.90 54.08 -30.20
CA ARG A 306 -55.32 54.40 -29.89
C ARG A 306 -55.99 53.19 -29.21
N ILE A 307 -56.62 53.45 -28.05
CA ILE A 307 -57.70 52.64 -27.48
C ILE A 307 -59.02 53.32 -27.91
N PRO A 308 -60.08 52.56 -28.26
CA PRO A 308 -61.20 52.48 -27.33
C PRO A 308 -61.79 51.07 -27.18
N ALA A 309 -62.62 50.96 -26.15
CA ALA A 309 -63.05 49.77 -25.44
C ALA A 309 -64.27 49.02 -26.01
N SER A 310 -64.48 47.83 -25.42
CA SER A 310 -65.75 47.26 -24.91
C SER A 310 -66.59 46.27 -25.74
N ILE A 311 -67.18 45.30 -24.99
CA ILE A 311 -68.32 44.38 -25.25
C ILE A 311 -67.94 43.04 -25.94
N SER A 312 -67.92 41.89 -25.25
CA SER A 312 -68.98 40.98 -24.73
C SER A 312 -69.42 39.86 -25.69
N THR A 313 -69.27 38.62 -25.21
CA THR A 313 -70.04 37.38 -25.49
C THR A 313 -70.06 36.76 -26.90
N GLY A 314 -69.80 35.44 -26.97
CA GLY A 314 -70.43 34.53 -27.96
C GLY A 314 -69.54 33.42 -28.53
N SER A 315 -69.96 32.16 -28.31
CA SER A 315 -69.30 30.90 -28.69
C SER A 315 -69.09 30.60 -30.19
N SER A 316 -68.13 29.69 -30.41
CA SER A 316 -68.14 28.49 -31.28
C SER A 316 -67.27 28.46 -32.56
N ASN A 317 -66.41 27.43 -32.56
CA ASN A 317 -65.80 26.62 -33.63
C ASN A 317 -65.34 27.23 -34.96
N GLY A 318 -64.05 27.04 -35.25
CA GLY A 318 -63.55 26.95 -36.63
C GLY A 318 -62.06 27.23 -36.83
N SER A 319 -61.24 26.19 -36.66
CA SER A 319 -60.00 25.85 -37.39
C SER A 319 -58.94 26.90 -37.80
N ALA A 320 -57.69 26.51 -37.52
CA ALA A 320 -56.44 26.79 -38.22
C ALA A 320 -55.74 28.15 -38.02
N GLY A 321 -54.50 28.07 -37.51
CA GLY A 321 -53.51 29.16 -37.57
C GLY A 321 -52.60 29.18 -36.36
N GLY A 322 -51.45 28.49 -36.45
CA GLY A 322 -50.47 28.46 -35.37
C GLY A 322 -49.84 29.83 -35.13
N SER A 323 -49.52 30.10 -33.85
CA SER A 323 -48.33 30.86 -33.42
C SER A 323 -48.22 30.89 -31.90
N SER A 324 -47.11 30.35 -31.41
CA SER A 324 -46.35 30.71 -30.20
C SER A 324 -47.14 31.30 -29.01
N ALA A 325 -47.50 30.45 -28.05
CA ALA A 325 -47.92 30.89 -26.72
C ALA A 325 -46.68 31.22 -25.85
N THR A 326 -46.34 32.50 -25.75
CA THR A 326 -45.51 33.04 -24.66
C THR A 326 -46.26 32.84 -23.35
N SER A 327 -45.90 31.80 -22.60
CA SER A 327 -46.43 31.56 -21.25
C SER A 327 -45.75 32.54 -20.29
N THR A 328 -46.45 33.61 -19.92
CA THR A 328 -46.01 34.50 -18.84
C THR A 328 -46.18 33.76 -17.52
N VAL A 329 -45.09 33.18 -17.02
CA VAL A 329 -45.02 32.60 -15.67
C VAL A 329 -45.20 33.74 -14.68
N THR A 330 -46.24 33.67 -13.86
CA THR A 330 -46.54 34.66 -12.83
C THR A 330 -45.56 34.55 -11.66
N LYS A 331 -45.39 35.63 -10.89
CA LYS A 331 -44.48 35.67 -9.74
C LYS A 331 -44.85 34.60 -8.70
N GLU A 332 -46.13 34.26 -8.60
CA GLU A 332 -46.65 33.19 -7.75
C GLU A 332 -46.19 31.80 -8.20
N GLU A 333 -46.16 31.52 -9.50
CA GLU A 333 -45.70 30.22 -10.05
C GLU A 333 -44.19 30.03 -9.87
N MET A 334 -43.40 31.10 -9.97
CA MET A 334 -41.96 31.04 -9.72
C MET A 334 -41.64 30.79 -8.24
N MET A 335 -42.45 31.35 -7.33
CA MET A 335 -42.32 31.13 -5.89
C MET A 335 -42.78 29.72 -5.48
N GLN A 336 -43.80 29.17 -6.14
CA GLN A 336 -44.19 27.76 -5.97
C GLN A 336 -43.12 26.79 -6.49
N MET A 337 -42.49 27.05 -7.64
CA MET A 337 -41.37 26.23 -8.11
C MET A 337 -40.16 26.29 -7.18
N PHE A 338 -39.88 27.45 -6.57
CA PHE A 338 -38.79 27.59 -5.59
C PHE A 338 -39.07 26.83 -4.29
N ALA A 339 -40.33 26.84 -3.81
CA ALA A 339 -40.78 26.07 -2.66
C ALA A 339 -40.75 24.55 -2.92
N GLN A 340 -41.12 24.12 -4.13
CA GLN A 340 -41.08 22.72 -4.52
C GLN A 340 -39.63 22.20 -4.69
N PHE A 341 -38.72 23.07 -5.13
CA PHE A 341 -37.28 22.76 -5.20
C PHE A 341 -36.62 22.65 -3.82
N THR A 342 -37.03 23.47 -2.84
CA THR A 342 -36.53 23.39 -1.46
C THR A 342 -37.12 22.23 -0.65
N GLN A 343 -38.32 21.76 -0.98
CA GLN A 343 -38.90 20.54 -0.40
C GLN A 343 -38.26 19.24 -0.93
N ASN A 344 -37.96 19.17 -2.23
CA ASN A 344 -37.34 17.98 -2.83
C ASN A 344 -35.89 17.74 -2.36
N ASN A 345 -35.17 18.77 -1.90
CA ASN A 345 -33.81 18.63 -1.39
C ASN A 345 -33.73 18.22 0.10
N ASN A 346 -34.87 18.14 0.80
CA ASN A 346 -34.96 17.68 2.20
C ASN A 346 -35.67 16.31 2.34
N GLN A 347 -35.93 15.62 1.23
CA GLN A 347 -36.56 14.28 1.20
C GLN A 347 -35.67 13.20 0.54
N GLY A 348 -34.36 13.36 0.61
CA GLY A 348 -33.40 12.27 0.39
C GLY A 348 -32.83 11.81 1.73
N GLU A 349 -32.93 10.52 2.03
CA GLU A 349 -32.40 9.81 3.22
C GLU A 349 -33.32 9.68 4.45
N GLY A 350 -34.54 9.22 4.21
CA GLY A 350 -35.30 8.42 5.17
C GLY A 350 -35.14 6.92 4.91
N ASN A 351 -33.91 6.39 4.78
CA ASN A 351 -33.71 4.94 4.75
C ASN A 351 -33.24 4.46 6.13
N ALA A 352 -34.16 3.78 6.82
CA ALA A 352 -34.00 3.18 8.13
C ALA A 352 -32.97 2.04 8.08
N GLY A 353 -31.69 2.40 8.10
CA GLY A 353 -30.61 1.50 8.51
C GLY A 353 -30.58 1.46 10.04
N THR A 354 -31.04 0.35 10.62
CA THR A 354 -30.94 0.05 12.06
C THR A 354 -29.50 0.12 12.54
N THR A 355 -29.04 1.30 12.95
CA THR A 355 -27.81 1.46 13.73
C THR A 355 -28.12 1.01 15.15
N LYS A 356 -27.66 -0.20 15.48
CA LYS A 356 -27.59 -0.69 16.86
C LYS A 356 -26.91 0.39 17.71
N LYS A 357 -27.70 1.10 18.53
CA LYS A 357 -27.20 1.98 19.60
C LYS A 357 -26.23 1.16 20.45
N LYS A 358 -24.92 1.45 20.33
CA LYS A 358 -23.88 0.85 21.18
C LYS A 358 -24.19 1.21 22.64
N LYS A 359 -24.65 0.24 23.42
CA LYS A 359 -24.65 0.30 24.88
C LYS A 359 -23.20 0.27 25.36
N ASN A 360 -22.75 1.35 25.99
CA ASN A 360 -21.49 1.35 26.72
C ASN A 360 -21.74 0.99 28.19
N LYS A 361 -20.70 0.47 28.83
CA LYS A 361 -20.65 -0.30 30.11
C LYS A 361 -21.14 0.42 31.38
N PHE A 362 -21.78 1.59 31.25
CA PHE A 362 -22.48 2.30 32.33
C PHE A 362 -23.81 2.78 31.76
N GLY A 363 -24.92 2.27 32.28
CA GLY A 363 -26.27 2.33 31.70
C GLY A 363 -26.94 3.71 31.62
N THR A 364 -26.20 4.80 31.42
CA THR A 364 -26.75 6.14 31.19
C THR A 364 -26.33 6.64 29.81
N GLU A 365 -27.31 6.94 28.95
CA GLU A 365 -27.11 7.59 27.65
C GLU A 365 -26.24 8.84 27.87
N TYR A 366 -25.11 8.96 27.14
CA TYR A 366 -24.24 10.14 27.27
C TYR A 366 -24.93 11.34 26.62
N ILE A 367 -25.74 12.05 27.38
CA ILE A 367 -26.47 13.23 26.91
C ILE A 367 -25.41 14.28 26.54
N ARG A 368 -25.48 14.87 25.35
CA ARG A 368 -24.66 16.05 24.98
C ARG A 368 -25.35 17.32 25.50
N ASN A 369 -24.69 18.47 25.44
CA ASN A 369 -25.38 19.74 25.71
C ASN A 369 -26.37 19.95 24.57
N ASP A 370 -27.66 19.70 24.82
CA ASP A 370 -28.75 19.71 23.85
C ASP A 370 -29.65 20.95 23.98
N LEU A 371 -29.35 21.82 24.94
CA LEU A 371 -29.95 23.15 25.07
C LEU A 371 -28.94 24.24 24.65
N GLY A 372 -29.46 25.46 24.45
CA GLY A 372 -28.65 26.66 24.20
C GLY A 372 -27.68 26.97 25.34
N ASN A 373 -26.68 27.82 25.09
CA ASN A 373 -25.67 28.25 26.07
C ASN A 373 -24.86 27.11 26.74
N GLY A 374 -24.80 25.93 26.11
CA GLY A 374 -24.06 24.79 26.65
C GLY A 374 -24.79 24.07 27.79
N GLU A 375 -26.09 24.25 27.92
CA GLU A 375 -26.95 23.60 28.91
C GLU A 375 -27.47 22.23 28.43
N ARG A 376 -28.14 21.52 29.34
CA ARG A 376 -28.69 20.17 29.12
C ARG A 376 -30.16 20.09 29.48
N SER A 377 -30.92 19.31 28.74
CA SER A 377 -32.33 19.03 29.04
C SER A 377 -32.50 18.01 30.18
N LYS A 378 -31.48 17.18 30.43
CA LYS A 378 -31.49 16.15 31.48
C LYS A 378 -30.15 16.07 32.20
N ARG A 379 -30.22 15.77 33.51
CA ARG A 379 -29.04 15.62 34.38
C ARG A 379 -28.21 14.39 33.99
N ARG A 380 -26.91 14.60 33.80
CA ARG A 380 -25.91 13.55 33.61
C ARG A 380 -25.53 12.87 34.93
N TYR A 381 -25.52 13.62 36.02
CA TYR A 381 -25.23 13.14 37.37
C TYR A 381 -26.39 13.50 38.29
N PRO A 382 -27.50 12.73 38.26
CA PRO A 382 -28.71 13.03 39.06
C PRO A 382 -28.44 13.09 40.56
N ASP A 383 -27.51 12.27 41.05
CA ASP A 383 -27.21 12.15 42.48
C ASP A 383 -26.19 13.18 43.00
N SER A 384 -25.62 14.00 42.12
CA SER A 384 -24.60 14.98 42.51
C SER A 384 -25.24 16.31 42.89
N THR A 385 -25.02 16.80 44.11
CA THR A 385 -25.47 18.15 44.52
C THR A 385 -24.35 19.19 44.43
N ASN A 386 -23.21 18.82 43.85
CA ASN A 386 -22.04 19.68 43.83
C ASN A 386 -22.15 20.78 42.76
N TYR A 387 -21.64 21.95 43.10
CA TYR A 387 -21.47 23.08 42.21
C TYR A 387 -19.98 23.44 42.15
N CYS A 388 -19.51 23.79 40.95
CA CYS A 388 -18.18 24.32 40.75
C CYS A 388 -18.26 25.64 39.98
N PRO A 389 -17.66 26.74 40.46
CA PRO A 389 -17.77 28.05 39.81
C PRO A 389 -17.25 28.11 38.39
N SER A 390 -16.35 27.21 38.01
CA SER A 390 -15.80 27.15 36.65
C SER A 390 -16.58 26.22 35.72
N CYS A 391 -17.28 25.23 36.28
CA CYS A 391 -17.94 24.15 35.52
C CYS A 391 -19.47 24.16 35.61
N GLY A 392 -20.06 24.86 36.57
CA GLY A 392 -21.49 24.95 36.80
C GLY A 392 -22.01 23.80 37.67
N TYR A 393 -23.26 23.42 37.41
CA TYR A 393 -23.97 22.32 38.07
C TYR A 393 -24.05 21.08 37.16
N ASP A 394 -24.56 19.96 37.67
CA ASP A 394 -24.59 18.66 36.98
C ASP A 394 -23.18 18.12 36.63
N ILE A 395 -22.33 18.08 37.66
CA ILE A 395 -20.93 17.60 37.62
C ILE A 395 -20.78 16.31 38.42
N LYS A 396 -19.68 15.57 38.23
CA LYS A 396 -19.42 14.32 38.97
C LYS A 396 -19.51 14.56 40.50
N PRO A 397 -20.00 13.60 41.29
CA PRO A 397 -20.04 13.72 42.76
C PRO A 397 -18.67 13.95 43.42
N THR A 398 -17.58 13.58 42.74
CA THR A 398 -16.21 13.80 43.20
C THR A 398 -15.64 15.16 42.80
N HIS A 399 -16.39 15.97 42.02
CA HIS A 399 -15.95 17.28 41.56
C HIS A 399 -16.49 18.34 42.51
N THR A 400 -15.59 19.04 43.18
CA THR A 400 -15.85 20.21 44.02
C THR A 400 -15.01 21.39 43.51
N PRO A 401 -15.20 22.62 44.02
CA PRO A 401 -14.32 23.73 43.68
C PRO A 401 -12.83 23.40 43.92
N GLY A 402 -12.50 22.79 45.06
CA GLY A 402 -11.13 22.40 45.40
C GLY A 402 -10.51 21.38 44.44
N THR A 403 -11.30 20.42 43.93
CA THR A 403 -10.82 19.39 43.00
C THR A 403 -10.96 19.77 41.52
N CYS A 404 -11.27 21.04 41.22
CA CYS A 404 -11.44 21.48 39.84
C CYS A 404 -10.08 21.65 39.15
N THR A 405 -9.87 20.91 38.06
CA THR A 405 -8.67 21.02 37.21
C THR A 405 -8.79 22.08 36.12
N ASN A 406 -10.02 22.51 35.79
CA ASN A 406 -10.31 23.47 34.72
C ASN A 406 -10.81 24.79 35.33
N ARG A 407 -9.96 25.43 36.12
CA ARG A 407 -10.27 26.68 36.82
C ARG A 407 -10.35 27.84 35.80
N LYS A 408 -11.50 28.51 35.75
CA LYS A 408 -11.73 29.74 34.97
C LYS A 408 -11.49 30.97 35.85
N ASP A 409 -11.46 32.15 35.25
CA ASP A 409 -11.25 33.41 35.99
C ASP A 409 -12.26 33.66 37.12
N CYS A 410 -13.48 33.13 36.98
CA CYS A 410 -14.52 33.17 38.02
C CYS A 410 -14.39 32.08 39.10
N HIS A 411 -13.27 31.37 39.18
CA HIS A 411 -13.07 30.29 40.14
C HIS A 411 -12.90 30.81 41.57
N ASN A 412 -13.80 30.40 42.47
CA ASN A 412 -13.73 30.74 43.88
C ASN A 412 -14.07 29.53 44.75
N GLU A 413 -13.15 29.07 45.59
CA GLU A 413 -13.35 27.85 46.39
C GLU A 413 -14.46 27.97 47.45
N ALA A 414 -14.84 29.18 47.84
CA ALA A 414 -15.92 29.44 48.79
C ALA A 414 -17.32 29.49 48.14
N ALA A 415 -17.40 29.48 46.81
CA ALA A 415 -18.66 29.58 46.10
C ALA A 415 -19.46 28.26 46.16
N THR A 416 -20.76 28.41 46.37
CA THR A 416 -21.72 27.32 46.52
C THR A 416 -22.86 27.45 45.50
N LEU A 417 -23.70 26.42 45.37
CA LEU A 417 -24.84 26.46 44.46
C LEU A 417 -25.84 27.59 44.81
N THR A 418 -25.98 27.88 46.11
CA THR A 418 -26.86 28.92 46.67
C THR A 418 -26.21 30.30 46.67
N ASN A 419 -24.87 30.39 46.81
CA ASN A 419 -24.11 31.62 46.66
C ASN A 419 -22.97 31.43 45.65
N LYS A 420 -23.25 31.73 44.38
CA LYS A 420 -22.37 31.42 43.24
C LYS A 420 -21.15 32.32 43.14
N MET A 421 -21.11 33.45 43.85
CA MET A 421 -20.01 34.44 43.88
C MET A 421 -19.43 34.78 42.49
N GLY A 422 -20.28 34.97 41.48
CA GLY A 422 -19.87 35.28 40.10
C GLY A 422 -19.42 34.08 39.24
N GLY A 423 -19.55 32.84 39.75
CA GLY A 423 -19.30 31.62 38.99
C GLY A 423 -20.34 31.34 37.90
N VAL A 424 -20.02 30.40 37.00
CA VAL A 424 -20.85 30.07 35.83
C VAL A 424 -22.18 29.43 36.22
N THR A 425 -23.26 29.78 35.52
CA THR A 425 -24.62 29.28 35.79
C THR A 425 -25.02 28.05 34.98
N THR A 426 -24.09 27.47 34.21
CA THR A 426 -24.34 26.30 33.36
C THR A 426 -25.05 25.19 34.14
N ASN A 427 -26.17 24.70 33.62
CA ASN A 427 -27.00 23.64 34.19
C ASN A 427 -27.60 23.93 35.58
N CYS A 428 -27.51 25.17 36.10
CA CYS A 428 -28.07 25.51 37.41
C CYS A 428 -29.61 25.50 37.44
N HIS A 429 -30.27 25.46 36.28
CA HIS A 429 -31.73 25.27 36.16
C HIS A 429 -32.21 23.91 36.67
N PHE A 430 -31.32 22.95 36.94
CA PHE A 430 -31.68 21.71 37.63
C PHE A 430 -31.71 21.83 39.16
N ALA A 431 -31.28 22.97 39.71
CA ALA A 431 -31.27 23.21 41.15
C ALA A 431 -32.55 23.87 41.67
N THR A 432 -33.42 24.32 40.76
CA THR A 432 -34.80 24.73 41.02
C THR A 432 -35.70 23.50 41.02
#